data_AF-A0A9D8PM28-F1
#
_entry.id   AF-A0A9D8PM28-F1
#
_cell.length_a   1.000
_cell.length_b   1.000
_cell.length_c   1.000
_cell.angle_alpha   90.00
_cell.angle_beta   90.00
_cell.angle_gamma   90.00
#
_symmetry.space_group_name_H-M   'P 1'
#
loop_
_entity.id
_entity.type
_entity.pdbx_description
1 polymer ?
#
loop_
_entity_poly.entity_id
_entity_poly.type
_entity_poly.pdbx_seq_one_letter_code
_entity_poly.pdbx_strand_id
1 'polypeptide(L)'
;MSVEIDSKPEKRYVLYLTAVIVTFAVVRILYIMYGPLNLVCDEAYFWDWSRKLDLSYYDQGSITAYIIAFTTALFGDTELGVRIGAVFFMAAATVVFYIAATDMFKSPGAGFAAALLFNLMPMSLAGGLIITYYSPMILFYPLMIYVLFKITEDKWGGALLWYIVGFLLGLGLLTHIMYWFYSFIVILYVMVSPGMRRWLKSPHFYLAALLAIVMSVPVLYWNWGHDFAMFRHAFGLGGVTKSREFSPLTFFEFLGGQIGILTPFVFVPFVYVYYLIIKRAFKDGVELYRLIFFTSAPIFILITLMSLRGRAEANWPTLGYIGPFMVFGAVIDDFLKTYRERKGRGLLRYGWFTLIFLIFLNVFAFNFDLIWKIAPKIFIEDPERDPTNGLRGWDILGKRVEEVYNEMGGEGKVFVFTQDYGETPELAFYMPSHPDATVLRYWKRKSQYDYWLKEGSPELTTGMDAIFVDRCRISSGCDEISNLIVESFERVDPPEELVIYKEGSEGKIKRRIFLVYRMYGFKGMNYDCPEYY
;
A
#
# COMPACT_ATOMS: atom_id res chain seq x y z
N MET A 1 44.81 -15.19 24.86
CA MET A 1 44.38 -16.10 23.79
C MET A 1 43.22 -15.42 23.08
N SER A 2 43.53 -14.67 22.03
CA SER A 2 42.58 -13.93 21.21
C SER A 2 41.79 -14.92 20.37
N VAL A 3 40.50 -15.07 20.66
CA VAL A 3 39.57 -15.78 19.78
C VAL A 3 39.45 -14.92 18.52
N GLU A 4 40.11 -15.30 17.43
CA GLU A 4 39.77 -14.83 16.10
C GLU A 4 38.31 -15.24 15.85
N ILE A 5 37.39 -14.28 16.01
CA ILE A 5 36.05 -14.40 15.48
C ILE A 5 36.23 -14.44 13.96
N ASP A 6 36.05 -15.62 13.35
CA ASP A 6 36.11 -15.77 11.91
C ASP A 6 35.03 -14.86 11.30
N SER A 7 35.44 -13.67 10.85
CA SER A 7 34.57 -12.64 10.27
C SER A 7 34.12 -12.96 8.84
N LYS A 8 34.60 -14.07 8.27
CA LYS A 8 34.30 -14.48 6.88
C LYS A 8 32.81 -14.78 6.63
N PRO A 9 32.06 -15.46 7.53
CA PRO A 9 30.64 -15.73 7.33
C PRO A 9 29.82 -14.44 7.29
N GLU A 10 30.08 -13.50 8.20
CA GLU A 10 29.38 -12.21 8.26
C GLU A 10 29.61 -11.38 7.00
N LYS A 11 30.87 -11.25 6.55
CA LYS A 11 31.21 -10.54 5.30
C LYS A 11 30.51 -11.12 4.08
N ARG A 12 30.36 -12.46 4.03
CA ARG A 12 29.68 -13.15 2.92
C ARG A 12 28.19 -12.82 2.87
N TYR A 13 27.49 -12.80 3.99
CA TYR A 13 26.07 -12.44 4.04
C TYR A 13 25.82 -10.96 3.74
N VAL A 14 26.72 -10.06 4.13
CA VAL A 14 26.65 -8.64 3.74
C VAL A 14 26.75 -8.49 2.23
N LEU A 15 27.67 -9.21 1.58
CA LEU A 15 27.77 -9.22 0.11
C LEU A 15 26.48 -9.75 -0.54
N TYR A 16 25.91 -10.84 -0.02
CA TYR A 16 24.66 -11.41 -0.54
C TYR A 16 23.47 -10.49 -0.36
N LEU A 17 23.34 -9.86 0.80
CA LEU A 17 22.32 -8.86 1.06
C LEU A 17 22.46 -7.67 0.11
N THR A 18 23.68 -7.17 -0.10
CA THR A 18 23.96 -6.08 -1.03
C THR A 18 23.55 -6.46 -2.44
N ALA A 19 23.90 -7.66 -2.90
CA ALA A 19 23.49 -8.15 -4.21
C ALA A 19 21.96 -8.24 -4.35
N VAL A 20 21.25 -8.71 -3.32
CA VAL A 20 19.77 -8.74 -3.30
C VAL A 20 19.21 -7.32 -3.41
N ILE A 21 19.64 -6.40 -2.55
CA ILE A 21 19.13 -5.01 -2.53
C ILE A 21 19.36 -4.34 -3.88
N VAL A 22 20.59 -4.41 -4.41
CA VAL A 22 20.94 -3.79 -5.69
C VAL A 22 20.15 -4.41 -6.83
N THR A 23 20.04 -5.74 -6.88
CA THR A 23 19.29 -6.43 -7.96
C THR A 23 17.82 -6.02 -7.95
N PHE A 24 17.15 -6.10 -6.80
CA PHE A 24 15.73 -5.73 -6.71
C PHE A 24 15.51 -4.24 -6.96
N ALA A 25 16.38 -3.35 -6.46
CA ALA A 25 16.26 -1.91 -6.71
C ALA A 25 16.42 -1.58 -8.20
N VAL A 26 17.46 -2.14 -8.85
CA VAL A 26 17.70 -1.92 -10.29
C VAL A 26 16.54 -2.47 -11.12
N VAL A 27 16.09 -3.70 -10.86
CA VAL A 27 14.96 -4.29 -11.60
C VAL A 27 13.69 -3.45 -11.42
N ARG A 28 13.38 -3.01 -10.21
CA ARG A 28 12.21 -2.15 -9.93
C ARG A 28 12.31 -0.81 -10.65
N ILE A 29 13.46 -0.13 -10.57
CA ILE A 29 13.67 1.17 -11.24
C ILE A 29 13.53 1.01 -12.76
N LEU A 30 14.17 0.00 -13.36
CA LEU A 30 14.04 -0.26 -14.79
C LEU A 30 12.59 -0.58 -15.19
N TYR A 31 11.88 -1.35 -14.37
CA TYR A 31 10.47 -1.62 -14.61
C TYR A 31 9.59 -0.37 -14.47
N ILE A 32 9.87 0.52 -13.52
CA ILE A 32 9.13 1.77 -13.38
C ILE A 32 9.38 2.70 -14.59
N MET A 33 10.61 2.75 -15.10
CA MET A 33 10.95 3.64 -16.21
C MET A 33 10.49 3.15 -17.59
N TYR A 34 10.46 1.83 -17.79
CA TYR A 34 10.23 1.23 -19.11
C TYR A 34 9.05 0.23 -19.13
N GLY A 35 8.40 0.04 -17.99
CA GLY A 35 7.27 -0.86 -17.85
C GLY A 35 6.01 -0.31 -18.51
N PRO A 36 5.06 -1.18 -18.85
CA PRO A 36 3.85 -0.80 -19.58
C PRO A 36 2.69 -0.42 -18.66
N LEU A 37 2.93 -0.21 -17.36
CA LEU A 37 1.87 0.00 -16.36
C LEU A 37 1.88 1.42 -15.85
N ASN A 38 0.78 2.12 -16.11
CA ASN A 38 0.50 3.42 -15.56
C ASN A 38 0.34 3.38 -14.03
N LEU A 39 0.26 4.56 -13.41
CA LEU A 39 -0.06 4.70 -11.99
C LEU A 39 -1.37 3.98 -11.66
N VAL A 40 -1.39 3.32 -10.50
CA VAL A 40 -2.66 2.82 -9.96
C VAL A 40 -3.44 4.01 -9.37
N CYS A 41 -4.76 3.92 -9.33
CA CYS A 41 -5.67 4.88 -8.69
C CYS A 41 -5.11 5.51 -7.39
N ASP A 42 -4.71 4.71 -6.40
CA ASP A 42 -4.16 5.23 -5.13
C ASP A 42 -2.88 6.06 -5.33
N GLU A 43 -1.99 5.68 -6.24
CA GLU A 43 -0.74 6.42 -6.51
C GLU A 43 -1.02 7.78 -7.14
N ALA A 44 -1.90 7.79 -8.15
CA ALA A 44 -2.30 9.03 -8.80
C ALA A 44 -3.01 9.95 -7.80
N TYR A 45 -3.86 9.39 -6.95
CA TYR A 45 -4.57 10.14 -5.92
C TYR A 45 -3.62 10.73 -4.87
N PHE A 46 -2.63 9.97 -4.38
CA PHE A 46 -1.60 10.51 -3.48
C PHE A 46 -0.65 11.49 -4.18
N TRP A 47 -0.43 11.35 -5.49
CA TRP A 47 0.27 12.36 -6.27
C TRP A 47 -0.53 13.66 -6.33
N ASP A 48 -1.85 13.61 -6.53
CA ASP A 48 -2.65 14.82 -6.52
C ASP A 48 -2.65 15.51 -5.15
N TRP A 49 -2.66 14.71 -4.06
CA TRP A 49 -2.45 15.23 -2.71
C TRP A 49 -1.10 15.91 -2.54
N SER A 50 -0.06 15.41 -3.21
CA SER A 50 1.28 15.96 -3.16
C SER A 50 1.37 17.37 -3.78
N ARG A 51 0.45 17.69 -4.71
CA ARG A 51 0.29 19.03 -5.29
C ARG A 51 -0.40 20.01 -4.33
N LYS A 52 -1.22 19.48 -3.43
CA LYS A 52 -2.04 20.21 -2.44
C LYS A 52 -1.72 19.71 -1.03
N LEU A 53 -0.49 19.99 -0.58
CA LEU A 53 -0.01 19.54 0.72
C LEU A 53 -0.87 20.09 1.87
N ASP A 54 -1.40 19.19 2.68
CA ASP A 54 -2.20 19.52 3.86
C ASP A 54 -1.68 18.72 5.08
N LEU A 55 -2.18 19.03 6.28
CA LEU A 55 -1.78 18.37 7.52
C LEU A 55 -2.26 16.91 7.59
N SER A 56 -3.35 16.59 6.88
CA SER A 56 -3.93 15.25 6.72
C SER A 56 -4.89 15.23 5.55
N TYR A 57 -5.38 14.04 5.18
CA TYR A 57 -6.38 13.86 4.14
C TYR A 57 -7.56 13.00 4.63
N TYR A 58 -8.58 12.91 3.78
CA TYR A 58 -9.89 12.33 4.07
C TYR A 58 -9.82 10.90 4.58
N ASP A 59 -8.97 10.06 4.03
CA ASP A 59 -8.88 8.63 4.34
C ASP A 59 -7.51 8.22 4.90
N GLN A 60 -6.46 9.04 4.73
CA GLN A 60 -5.10 8.73 5.18
C GLN A 60 -4.34 9.94 5.75
N GLY A 61 -3.26 9.65 6.49
CA GLY A 61 -2.35 10.68 6.99
C GLY A 61 -1.51 11.32 5.88
N SER A 62 -0.77 12.36 6.22
CA SER A 62 -0.05 13.20 5.26
C SER A 62 1.25 12.61 4.71
N ILE A 63 1.91 11.70 5.42
CA ILE A 63 3.31 11.30 5.11
C ILE A 63 3.51 10.83 3.66
N THR A 64 2.58 10.06 3.09
CA THR A 64 2.71 9.57 1.71
C THR A 64 2.72 10.70 0.69
N ALA A 65 1.86 11.72 0.84
CA ALA A 65 1.82 12.88 -0.03
C ALA A 65 3.11 13.70 0.05
N TYR A 66 3.68 13.86 1.26
CA TYR A 66 4.93 14.60 1.47
C TYR A 66 6.12 13.86 0.87
N ILE A 67 6.14 12.53 0.95
CA ILE A 67 7.14 11.70 0.28
C ILE A 67 7.06 11.91 -1.23
N ILE A 68 5.85 11.82 -1.81
CA ILE A 68 5.67 11.98 -3.26
C ILE A 68 6.06 13.41 -3.69
N ALA A 69 5.65 14.44 -2.96
CA ALA A 69 6.02 15.83 -3.26
C ALA A 69 7.55 16.02 -3.26
N PHE A 70 8.23 15.41 -2.30
CA PHE A 70 9.69 15.44 -2.24
C PHE A 70 10.33 14.71 -3.43
N THR A 71 9.81 13.55 -3.82
CA THR A 71 10.40 12.76 -4.91
C THR A 71 10.05 13.31 -6.29
N THR A 72 8.85 13.85 -6.51
CA THR A 72 8.50 14.55 -7.76
C THR A 72 9.22 15.88 -7.90
N ALA A 73 9.52 16.59 -6.80
CA ALA A 73 10.40 17.77 -6.85
C ALA A 73 11.83 17.44 -7.36
N LEU A 74 12.29 16.19 -7.20
CA LEU A 74 13.62 15.75 -7.64
C LEU A 74 13.61 15.10 -9.04
N PHE A 75 12.56 14.37 -9.39
CA PHE A 75 12.50 13.54 -10.60
C PHE A 75 11.36 13.92 -11.56
N GLY A 76 10.65 15.01 -11.28
CA GLY A 76 9.47 15.48 -12.01
C GLY A 76 8.21 14.66 -11.72
N ASP A 77 7.08 15.14 -12.24
CA ASP A 77 5.79 14.43 -12.25
C ASP A 77 5.82 13.28 -13.26
N THR A 78 6.63 12.27 -12.91
CA THR A 78 6.84 11.06 -13.69
C THR A 78 6.54 9.84 -12.83
N GLU A 79 6.28 8.68 -13.46
CA GLU A 79 6.07 7.43 -12.73
C GLU A 79 7.25 7.11 -11.81
N LEU A 80 8.48 7.45 -12.24
CA LEU A 80 9.68 7.35 -11.41
C LEU A 80 9.61 8.30 -10.21
N GLY A 81 9.27 9.57 -10.44
CA GLY A 81 9.14 10.56 -9.37
C GLY A 81 8.11 10.17 -8.32
N VAL A 82 7.01 9.54 -8.71
CA VAL A 82 6.00 9.04 -7.77
C VAL A 82 6.48 7.77 -7.04
N ARG A 83 7.06 6.80 -7.76
CA ARG A 83 7.33 5.45 -7.23
C ARG A 83 8.69 5.26 -6.55
N ILE A 84 9.67 6.14 -6.78
CA ILE A 84 11.04 5.93 -6.27
C ILE A 84 11.12 5.84 -4.74
N GLY A 85 10.21 6.51 -4.04
CA GLY A 85 10.07 6.39 -2.58
C GLY A 85 9.80 4.95 -2.14
N ALA A 86 8.93 4.22 -2.85
CA ALA A 86 8.63 2.81 -2.54
C ALA A 86 9.86 1.91 -2.68
N VAL A 87 10.69 2.13 -3.71
CA VAL A 87 11.96 1.39 -3.91
C VAL A 87 12.91 1.65 -2.74
N PHE A 88 13.05 2.91 -2.32
CA PHE A 88 13.89 3.29 -1.18
C PHE A 88 13.43 2.63 0.11
N PHE A 89 12.14 2.75 0.47
CA PHE A 89 11.63 2.16 1.71
C PHE A 89 11.76 0.64 1.73
N MET A 90 11.56 -0.01 0.59
CA MET A 90 11.75 -1.45 0.46
C MET A 90 13.22 -1.88 0.65
N ALA A 91 14.17 -1.13 0.06
CA ALA A 91 15.60 -1.37 0.26
C ALA A 91 16.01 -1.17 1.73
N ALA A 92 15.56 -0.08 2.35
CA ALA A 92 15.81 0.19 3.76
C ALA A 92 15.17 -0.87 4.68
N ALA A 93 13.94 -1.28 4.41
CA ALA A 93 13.26 -2.35 5.15
C ALA A 93 14.05 -3.66 5.05
N THR A 94 14.58 -4.00 3.87
CA THR A 94 15.41 -5.18 3.66
C THR A 94 16.65 -5.20 4.58
N VAL A 95 17.30 -4.05 4.75
CA VAL A 95 18.42 -3.90 5.70
C VAL A 95 17.95 -4.10 7.14
N VAL A 96 16.82 -3.51 7.52
CA VAL A 96 16.26 -3.66 8.87
C VAL A 96 15.88 -5.12 9.16
N PHE A 97 15.26 -5.82 8.21
CA PHE A 97 14.96 -7.25 8.34
C PHE A 97 16.23 -8.08 8.60
N TYR A 98 17.30 -7.82 7.83
CA TYR A 98 18.57 -8.49 8.02
C TYR A 98 19.14 -8.23 9.42
N ILE A 99 19.31 -6.96 9.81
CA ILE A 99 19.89 -6.57 11.10
C ILE A 99 19.05 -7.12 12.26
N ALA A 100 17.73 -6.93 12.21
CA ALA A 100 16.83 -7.31 13.28
C ALA A 100 16.83 -8.82 13.48
N ALA A 101 16.63 -9.62 12.44
CA ALA A 101 16.60 -11.07 12.57
C ALA A 101 18.00 -11.65 12.88
N THR A 102 19.09 -11.07 12.36
CA THR A 102 20.44 -11.48 12.76
C THR A 102 20.69 -11.26 14.24
N ASP A 103 20.29 -10.11 14.80
CA ASP A 103 20.47 -9.82 16.22
C ASP A 103 19.50 -10.61 17.10
N MET A 104 18.23 -10.76 16.71
CA MET A 104 17.23 -11.53 17.47
C MET A 104 17.59 -13.00 17.61
N PHE A 105 18.14 -13.61 16.55
CA PHE A 105 18.44 -15.04 16.50
C PHE A 105 19.93 -15.37 16.52
N LYS A 106 20.79 -14.35 16.69
CA LYS A 106 22.26 -14.46 16.71
C LYS A 106 22.82 -15.24 15.52
N SER A 107 22.24 -15.02 14.33
CA SER A 107 22.61 -15.73 13.11
C SER A 107 22.50 -14.84 11.86
N PRO A 108 23.62 -14.56 11.17
CA PRO A 108 23.61 -13.89 9.87
C PRO A 108 22.76 -14.62 8.82
N GLY A 109 22.69 -15.95 8.89
CA GLY A 109 21.87 -16.77 8.00
C GLY A 109 20.37 -16.57 8.22
N ALA A 110 19.94 -16.43 9.48
CA ALA A 110 18.54 -16.12 9.81
C ALA A 110 18.13 -14.74 9.28
N GLY A 111 19.01 -13.74 9.45
CA GLY A 111 18.80 -12.40 8.91
C GLY A 111 18.70 -12.38 7.39
N PHE A 112 19.62 -13.05 6.70
CA PHE A 112 19.61 -13.13 5.25
C PHE A 112 18.35 -13.85 4.74
N ALA A 113 17.98 -14.97 5.35
CA ALA A 113 16.79 -15.73 4.97
C ALA A 113 15.51 -14.89 5.16
N ALA A 114 15.39 -14.15 6.27
CA ALA A 114 14.25 -13.25 6.51
C ALA A 114 14.17 -12.14 5.46
N ALA A 115 15.28 -11.46 5.18
CA ALA A 115 15.36 -10.36 4.21
C ALA A 115 15.07 -10.83 2.77
N LEU A 116 15.60 -11.99 2.38
CA LEU A 116 15.37 -12.58 1.06
C LEU A 116 13.92 -13.04 0.90
N LEU A 117 13.39 -13.79 1.87
CA LEU A 117 12.02 -14.28 1.83
C LEU A 117 11.03 -13.12 1.75
N PHE A 118 11.24 -12.06 2.54
CA PHE A 118 10.40 -10.86 2.49
C PHE A 118 10.37 -10.25 1.09
N ASN A 119 11.51 -10.05 0.42
CA ASN A 119 11.54 -9.49 -0.94
C ASN A 119 10.88 -10.36 -2.00
N LEU A 120 10.89 -11.68 -1.81
CA LEU A 120 10.35 -12.63 -2.77
C LEU A 120 8.82 -12.80 -2.70
N MET A 121 8.16 -12.25 -1.67
CA MET A 121 6.70 -12.35 -1.55
C MET A 121 6.00 -11.50 -2.61
N PRO A 122 4.88 -11.98 -3.19
CA PRO A 122 4.04 -11.18 -4.10
C PRO A 122 3.68 -9.82 -3.54
N MET A 123 3.42 -9.74 -2.23
CA MET A 123 3.14 -8.46 -1.59
C MET A 123 4.31 -7.48 -1.65
N SER A 124 5.53 -7.93 -1.40
CA SER A 124 6.72 -7.06 -1.42
C SER A 124 7.17 -6.72 -2.83
N LEU A 125 6.74 -7.50 -3.81
CA LEU A 125 6.84 -7.09 -5.21
C LEU A 125 5.97 -5.85 -5.46
N ALA A 126 4.67 -5.94 -5.13
CA ALA A 126 3.75 -4.82 -5.28
C ALA A 126 4.18 -3.60 -4.45
N GLY A 127 4.53 -3.78 -3.17
CA GLY A 127 4.94 -2.69 -2.28
C GLY A 127 6.29 -2.05 -2.61
N GLY A 128 7.09 -2.66 -3.50
CA GLY A 128 8.33 -2.08 -4.01
C GLY A 128 8.18 -1.42 -5.40
N LEU A 129 7.02 -1.55 -6.03
CA LEU A 129 6.71 -0.98 -7.34
C LEU A 129 5.62 0.09 -7.27
N ILE A 130 4.75 0.01 -6.26
CA ILE A 130 3.63 0.89 -6.07
C ILE A 130 3.86 1.67 -4.79
N ILE A 131 3.74 3.00 -4.85
CA ILE A 131 3.76 3.81 -3.63
C ILE A 131 2.36 3.89 -3.02
N THR A 132 2.25 3.47 -1.76
CA THR A 132 1.04 3.62 -0.97
C THR A 132 1.42 3.98 0.46
N TYR A 133 0.45 4.15 1.35
CA TYR A 133 0.72 4.25 2.78
C TYR A 133 1.49 3.04 3.34
N TYR A 134 1.44 1.85 2.71
CA TYR A 134 2.25 0.71 3.14
C TYR A 134 3.74 0.94 2.93
N SER A 135 4.15 1.73 1.93
CA SER A 135 5.56 1.92 1.57
C SER A 135 6.42 2.48 2.71
N PRO A 136 6.07 3.57 3.40
CA PRO A 136 6.78 3.97 4.61
C PRO A 136 6.58 2.99 5.78
N MET A 137 5.39 2.37 5.90
CA MET A 137 5.08 1.47 7.01
C MET A 137 5.91 0.18 7.01
N ILE A 138 6.26 -0.36 5.85
CA ILE A 138 7.13 -1.54 5.74
C ILE A 138 8.56 -1.28 6.25
N LEU A 139 8.97 -0.02 6.42
CA LEU A 139 10.22 0.35 7.09
C LEU A 139 10.00 0.62 8.58
N PHE A 140 9.03 1.48 8.93
CA PHE A 140 8.83 1.91 10.32
C PHE A 140 8.45 0.76 11.23
N TYR A 141 7.66 -0.19 10.74
CA TYR A 141 7.15 -1.31 11.53
C TYR A 141 8.23 -2.34 11.93
N PRO A 142 9.06 -2.90 11.02
CA PRO A 142 10.15 -3.79 11.44
C PRO A 142 11.19 -3.06 12.28
N LEU A 143 11.43 -1.77 12.02
CA LEU A 143 12.32 -0.95 12.84
C LEU A 143 11.77 -0.79 14.26
N MET A 144 10.46 -0.59 14.40
CA MET A 144 9.80 -0.57 15.70
C MET A 144 9.99 -1.89 16.46
N ILE A 145 9.72 -3.03 15.81
CA ILE A 145 9.90 -4.34 16.43
C ILE A 145 11.35 -4.52 16.87
N TYR A 146 12.31 -4.08 16.06
CA TYR A 146 13.73 -4.15 16.40
C TYR A 146 14.08 -3.28 17.61
N VAL A 147 13.62 -2.02 17.66
CA VAL A 147 13.86 -1.12 18.80
C VAL A 147 13.22 -1.67 20.08
N LEU A 148 11.99 -2.18 20.00
CA LEU A 148 11.33 -2.84 21.13
C LEU A 148 12.12 -4.07 21.59
N PHE A 149 12.66 -4.87 20.67
CA PHE A 149 13.56 -5.96 21.02
C PHE A 149 14.80 -5.47 21.76
N LYS A 150 15.44 -4.37 21.33
CA LYS A 150 16.59 -3.79 22.05
C LYS A 150 16.22 -3.33 23.47
N ILE A 151 15.02 -2.78 23.66
CA ILE A 151 14.50 -2.42 24.99
C ILE A 151 14.33 -3.67 25.88
N THR A 152 13.89 -4.80 25.32
CA THR A 152 13.78 -6.07 26.08
C THR A 152 15.14 -6.60 26.54
N GLU A 153 16.20 -6.37 25.76
CA GLU A 153 17.57 -6.76 26.14
C GLU A 153 18.23 -5.78 27.13
N ASP A 154 17.61 -4.63 27.43
CA ASP A 154 18.18 -3.51 28.19
C ASP A 154 19.53 -2.99 27.67
N LYS A 155 19.79 -3.20 26.38
CA LYS A 155 21.02 -2.73 25.72
C LYS A 155 20.78 -1.31 25.21
N TRP A 156 21.84 -0.49 25.20
CA TRP A 156 21.85 0.90 24.68
C TRP A 156 21.10 1.94 25.53
N GLY A 157 20.85 1.65 26.81
CA GLY A 157 20.09 2.55 27.68
C GLY A 157 18.62 2.54 27.29
N GLY A 158 17.91 1.45 27.60
CA GLY A 158 16.54 1.19 27.13
C GLY A 158 15.53 2.32 27.36
N ALA A 159 15.81 3.22 28.31
CA ALA A 159 15.08 4.46 28.55
C ALA A 159 15.08 5.40 27.34
N LEU A 160 16.23 5.62 26.69
CA LEU A 160 16.34 6.52 25.54
C LEU A 160 15.74 5.92 24.26
N LEU A 161 15.77 4.59 24.14
CA LEU A 161 15.16 3.89 23.01
C LEU A 161 13.63 4.07 22.95
N TRP A 162 12.98 4.37 24.08
CA TRP A 162 11.56 4.72 24.07
C TRP A 162 11.26 5.96 23.24
N TYR A 163 12.15 6.96 23.17
CA TYR A 163 11.94 8.12 22.30
C TYR A 163 11.96 7.74 20.83
N ILE A 164 12.76 6.74 20.44
CA ILE A 164 12.73 6.19 19.07
C ILE A 164 11.38 5.48 18.83
N VAL A 165 10.86 4.73 19.81
CA VAL A 165 9.50 4.15 19.74
C VAL A 165 8.45 5.25 19.55
N GLY A 166 8.49 6.31 20.36
CA GLY A 166 7.58 7.45 20.27
C GLY A 166 7.66 8.15 18.92
N PHE A 167 8.87 8.37 18.41
CA PHE A 167 9.10 8.97 17.09
C PHE A 167 8.54 8.12 15.95
N LEU A 168 8.83 6.81 15.93
CA LEU A 168 8.33 5.90 14.90
C LEU A 168 6.80 5.72 14.99
N LEU A 169 6.22 5.76 16.20
CA LEU A 169 4.77 5.76 16.37
C LEU A 169 4.18 7.05 15.82
N GLY A 170 4.80 8.21 16.11
CA GLY A 170 4.41 9.49 15.55
C GLY A 170 4.42 9.49 14.02
N LEU A 171 5.50 9.03 13.38
CA LEU A 171 5.57 8.88 11.92
C LEU A 171 4.47 7.95 11.38
N GLY A 172 4.22 6.85 12.06
CA GLY A 172 3.15 5.92 11.67
C GLY A 172 1.74 6.50 11.81
N LEU A 173 1.48 7.28 12.88
CA LEU A 173 0.22 7.98 13.10
C LEU A 173 -0.02 9.09 12.06
N LEU A 174 1.07 9.71 11.57
CA LEU A 174 1.03 10.61 10.42
C LEU A 174 0.86 9.88 9.07
N THR A 175 0.93 8.55 9.03
CA THR A 175 0.81 7.76 7.80
C THR A 175 -0.57 7.12 7.68
N HIS A 176 -1.02 6.36 8.69
CA HIS A 176 -2.23 5.54 8.60
C HIS A 176 -2.85 5.31 9.97
N ILE A 177 -4.18 5.27 10.04
CA ILE A 177 -4.94 5.08 11.30
C ILE A 177 -4.59 3.79 12.05
N MET A 178 -4.08 2.77 11.36
CA MET A 178 -3.65 1.49 11.94
C MET A 178 -2.58 1.66 13.03
N TYR A 179 -1.82 2.75 13.02
CA TYR A 179 -0.86 3.04 14.07
C TYR A 179 -1.50 3.43 15.41
N TRP A 180 -2.75 3.89 15.43
CA TRP A 180 -3.51 4.04 16.68
C TRP A 180 -3.76 2.68 17.33
N PHE A 181 -4.23 1.71 16.53
CA PHE A 181 -4.42 0.34 17.00
C PHE A 181 -3.09 -0.31 17.40
N TYR A 182 -2.03 -0.09 16.63
CA TYR A 182 -0.70 -0.59 16.97
C TYR A 182 -0.13 0.03 18.26
N SER A 183 -0.38 1.32 18.52
CA SER A 183 0.00 1.96 19.78
C SER A 183 -0.66 1.27 20.98
N PHE A 184 -1.94 0.92 20.86
CA PHE A 184 -2.64 0.14 21.88
C PHE A 184 -2.02 -1.25 22.08
N ILE A 185 -1.63 -1.92 21.00
CA ILE A 185 -0.92 -3.21 21.06
C ILE A 185 0.41 -3.09 21.82
N VAL A 186 1.21 -2.03 21.58
CA VAL A 186 2.47 -1.81 22.29
C VAL A 186 2.23 -1.58 23.77
N ILE A 187 1.22 -0.79 24.14
CA ILE A 187 0.82 -0.60 25.54
C ILE A 187 0.41 -1.94 26.18
N LEU A 188 -0.43 -2.72 25.49
CA LEU A 188 -0.88 -4.03 25.95
C LEU A 188 0.30 -4.99 26.15
N TYR A 189 1.26 -5.00 25.22
CA TYR A 189 2.49 -5.78 25.34
C TYR A 189 3.27 -5.41 26.61
N VAL A 190 3.47 -4.10 26.87
CA VAL A 190 4.15 -3.60 28.07
C VAL A 190 3.41 -4.00 29.36
N MET A 191 2.08 -3.95 29.35
CA MET A 191 1.25 -4.33 30.50
C MET A 191 1.27 -5.84 30.79
N VAL A 192 1.24 -6.67 29.75
CA VAL A 192 1.10 -8.12 29.92
C VAL A 192 2.46 -8.81 30.07
N SER A 193 3.53 -8.29 29.46
CA SER A 193 4.85 -8.90 29.52
C SER A 193 5.57 -8.61 30.86
N PRO A 194 5.95 -9.64 31.65
CA PRO A 194 6.69 -9.49 32.90
C PRO A 194 7.99 -8.68 32.73
N GLY A 195 8.75 -8.91 31.66
CA GLY A 195 10.01 -8.20 31.40
C GLY A 195 9.81 -6.71 31.08
N MET A 196 8.62 -6.34 30.62
CA MET A 196 8.31 -4.97 30.18
C MET A 196 7.56 -4.14 31.20
N ARG A 197 6.83 -4.75 32.15
CA ARG A 197 6.03 -4.04 33.17
C ARG A 197 6.80 -2.98 33.96
N ARG A 198 8.12 -3.13 34.12
CA ARG A 198 8.97 -2.12 34.76
C ARG A 198 8.88 -0.74 34.09
N TRP A 199 8.63 -0.71 32.78
CA TRP A 199 8.51 0.54 32.02
C TRP A 199 7.24 1.33 32.35
N LEU A 200 6.20 0.69 32.92
CA LEU A 200 5.04 1.41 33.45
C LEU A 200 5.37 2.33 34.63
N LYS A 201 6.52 2.14 35.28
CA LYS A 201 7.01 3.05 36.32
C LYS A 201 8.00 4.09 35.79
N SER A 202 8.38 3.99 34.52
CA SER A 202 9.41 4.84 33.93
C SER A 202 8.78 6.05 33.24
N PRO A 203 9.25 7.28 33.53
CA PRO A 203 8.74 8.47 32.85
C PRO A 203 9.01 8.44 31.34
N HIS A 204 10.08 7.75 30.90
CA HIS A 204 10.45 7.67 29.48
C HIS A 204 9.39 6.99 28.62
N PHE A 205 8.67 6.01 29.16
CA PHE A 205 7.56 5.37 28.45
C PHE A 205 6.43 6.37 28.15
N TYR A 206 6.06 7.18 29.14
CA TYR A 206 5.02 8.20 29.01
C TYR A 206 5.47 9.39 28.15
N LEU A 207 6.73 9.81 28.27
CA LEU A 207 7.29 10.87 27.42
C LEU A 207 7.39 10.44 25.96
N ALA A 208 7.65 9.16 25.67
CA ALA A 208 7.57 8.62 24.33
C ALA A 208 6.15 8.60 23.77
N ALA A 209 5.16 8.23 24.60
CA ALA A 209 3.75 8.33 24.22
C ALA A 209 3.33 9.79 23.94
N LEU A 210 3.78 10.73 24.79
CA LEU A 210 3.58 12.16 24.58
C LEU A 210 4.22 12.63 23.27
N LEU A 211 5.44 12.20 22.97
CA LEU A 211 6.10 12.51 21.70
C LEU A 211 5.28 12.03 20.49
N ALA A 212 4.77 10.79 20.53
CA ALA A 212 3.94 10.25 19.46
C ALA A 212 2.64 11.07 19.26
N ILE A 213 2.01 11.50 20.37
CA ILE A 213 0.81 12.34 20.34
C ILE A 213 1.13 13.74 19.77
N VAL A 214 2.22 14.37 20.22
CA VAL A 214 2.64 15.69 19.72
C VAL A 214 2.91 15.62 18.22
N MET A 215 3.55 14.56 17.75
CA MET A 215 3.77 14.35 16.32
C MET A 215 2.48 14.10 15.53
N SER A 216 1.45 13.51 16.13
CA SER A 216 0.16 13.27 15.46
C SER A 216 -0.79 14.47 15.52
N VAL A 217 -0.42 15.57 16.20
CA VAL A 217 -1.22 16.81 16.27
C VAL A 217 -1.67 17.32 14.90
N PRO A 218 -0.84 17.37 13.84
CA PRO A 218 -1.30 17.79 12.50
C PRO A 218 -2.52 17.01 12.01
N VAL A 219 -2.49 15.67 12.16
CA VAL A 219 -3.60 14.80 11.75
C VAL A 219 -4.83 15.00 12.61
N LEU A 220 -4.65 15.13 13.93
CA LEU A 220 -5.75 15.39 14.87
C LEU A 220 -6.41 16.74 14.62
N TYR A 221 -5.61 17.78 14.41
CA TYR A 221 -6.07 19.15 14.16
C TYR A 221 -6.84 19.24 12.84
N TRP A 222 -6.30 18.67 11.76
CA TRP A 222 -7.00 18.63 10.48
C TRP A 222 -8.33 17.88 10.59
N ASN A 223 -8.34 16.71 11.24
CA ASN A 223 -9.57 15.94 11.41
C ASN A 223 -10.59 16.67 12.30
N TRP A 224 -10.15 17.39 13.33
CA TRP A 224 -11.05 18.21 14.16
C TRP A 224 -11.79 19.24 13.32
N GLY A 225 -11.11 19.91 12.39
CA GLY A 225 -11.72 20.87 11.46
C GLY A 225 -12.62 20.25 10.39
N HIS A 226 -12.54 18.93 10.18
CA HIS A 226 -13.21 18.21 9.10
C HIS A 226 -14.11 17.07 9.61
N ASP A 227 -14.78 17.28 10.75
CA ASP A 227 -15.74 16.34 11.34
C ASP A 227 -15.20 14.91 11.57
N PHE A 228 -13.90 14.79 11.86
CA PHE A 228 -13.19 13.52 12.01
C PHE A 228 -13.33 12.60 10.80
N ALA A 229 -13.27 13.17 9.60
CA ALA A 229 -13.45 12.49 8.32
C ALA A 229 -12.71 11.14 8.21
N MET A 230 -11.41 11.11 8.49
CA MET A 230 -10.58 9.90 8.41
C MET A 230 -11.03 8.82 9.38
N PHE A 231 -11.33 9.20 10.62
CA PHE A 231 -11.76 8.26 11.63
C PHE A 231 -13.13 7.68 11.27
N ARG A 232 -14.07 8.51 10.82
CA ARG A 232 -15.39 8.05 10.36
C ARG A 232 -15.28 7.12 9.15
N HIS A 233 -14.41 7.46 8.18
CA HIS A 233 -14.12 6.61 7.03
C HIS A 233 -13.61 5.24 7.47
N ALA A 234 -12.57 5.20 8.31
CA ALA A 234 -11.97 3.96 8.79
C ALA A 234 -12.93 3.10 9.63
N PHE A 235 -13.69 3.71 10.55
CA PHE A 235 -14.70 2.98 11.34
C PHE A 235 -15.86 2.50 10.47
N GLY A 236 -16.22 3.23 9.42
CA GLY A 236 -17.20 2.79 8.45
C GLY A 236 -16.76 1.55 7.66
N LEU A 237 -15.47 1.49 7.26
CA LEU A 237 -14.88 0.29 6.67
C LEU A 237 -14.90 -0.91 7.64
N GLY A 238 -14.71 -0.66 8.94
CA GLY A 238 -14.78 -1.69 9.99
C GLY A 238 -16.18 -2.18 10.34
N GLY A 239 -17.21 -1.73 9.64
CA GLY A 239 -18.59 -2.16 9.85
C GLY A 239 -19.24 -1.56 11.11
N VAL A 240 -18.67 -0.48 11.67
CA VAL A 240 -19.26 0.24 12.81
C VAL A 240 -20.48 1.06 12.36
N THR A 241 -20.54 1.48 11.10
CA THR A 241 -21.61 2.36 10.59
C THR A 241 -22.72 1.64 9.82
N LYS A 242 -22.51 0.39 9.38
CA LYS A 242 -23.57 -0.43 8.75
C LYS A 242 -23.53 -1.82 9.37
N SER A 243 -24.67 -2.24 9.93
CA SER A 243 -24.91 -3.60 10.43
C SER A 243 -24.79 -4.58 9.26
N ARG A 244 -23.56 -4.95 8.92
CA ARG A 244 -23.31 -6.00 7.93
C ARG A 244 -23.53 -7.34 8.62
N GLU A 245 -24.39 -8.15 8.01
CA GLU A 245 -24.69 -9.49 8.48
C GLU A 245 -23.42 -10.35 8.53
N PHE A 246 -23.41 -11.32 9.44
CA PHE A 246 -22.34 -12.30 9.53
C PHE A 246 -22.27 -13.13 8.23
N SER A 247 -21.12 -13.14 7.57
CA SER A 247 -20.90 -13.85 6.31
C SER A 247 -19.64 -14.74 6.38
N PRO A 248 -19.81 -16.07 6.48
CA PRO A 248 -18.69 -17.00 6.35
C PRO A 248 -18.02 -16.93 4.98
N LEU A 249 -18.76 -16.59 3.93
CA LEU A 249 -18.24 -16.51 2.56
C LEU A 249 -17.13 -15.45 2.46
N THR A 250 -17.34 -14.25 3.03
CA THR A 250 -16.34 -13.18 2.99
C THR A 250 -15.09 -13.53 3.81
N PHE A 251 -15.23 -14.38 4.85
CA PHE A 251 -14.10 -14.94 5.56
C PHE A 251 -13.29 -15.93 4.72
N PHE A 252 -13.94 -16.84 3.98
CA PHE A 252 -13.23 -17.76 3.09
C PHE A 252 -12.63 -17.06 1.87
N GLU A 253 -13.29 -16.02 1.34
CA GLU A 253 -12.72 -15.11 0.33
C GLU A 253 -11.42 -14.46 0.88
N PHE A 254 -11.47 -13.91 2.10
CA PHE A 254 -10.31 -13.32 2.76
C PHE A 254 -9.19 -14.34 2.99
N LEU A 255 -9.51 -15.55 3.46
CA LEU A 255 -8.55 -16.64 3.66
C LEU A 255 -7.90 -17.07 2.35
N GLY A 256 -8.67 -17.16 1.27
CA GLY A 256 -8.15 -17.35 -0.09
C GLY A 256 -7.18 -16.25 -0.49
N GLY A 257 -7.50 -14.99 -0.18
CA GLY A 257 -6.60 -13.84 -0.34
C GLY A 257 -5.28 -13.98 0.44
N GLN A 258 -5.32 -14.46 1.68
CA GLN A 258 -4.11 -14.68 2.49
C GLN A 258 -3.21 -15.78 1.89
N ILE A 259 -3.82 -16.87 1.39
CA ILE A 259 -3.10 -17.92 0.66
C ILE A 259 -2.50 -17.36 -0.63
N GLY A 260 -3.20 -16.48 -1.33
CA GLY A 260 -2.70 -15.83 -2.55
C GLY A 260 -1.49 -14.94 -2.27
N ILE A 261 -1.57 -14.06 -1.27
CA ILE A 261 -0.51 -13.11 -0.91
C ILE A 261 0.76 -13.81 -0.41
N LEU A 262 0.62 -14.84 0.43
CA LEU A 262 1.77 -15.62 0.88
C LEU A 262 2.22 -16.65 -0.16
N THR A 263 1.36 -17.02 -1.11
CA THR A 263 1.42 -18.24 -1.92
C THR A 263 1.14 -19.51 -1.11
N PRO A 264 0.54 -20.56 -1.71
CA PRO A 264 0.26 -21.82 -1.02
C PRO A 264 1.49 -22.48 -0.38
N PHE A 265 2.67 -22.30 -0.99
CA PHE A 265 3.92 -22.94 -0.54
C PHE A 265 4.59 -22.24 0.64
N VAL A 266 4.29 -20.96 0.87
CA VAL A 266 4.77 -20.25 2.06
C VAL A 266 3.70 -20.27 3.13
N PHE A 267 2.41 -20.24 2.76
CA PHE A 267 1.29 -20.23 3.71
C PHE A 267 1.38 -21.38 4.73
N VAL A 268 1.62 -22.61 4.29
CA VAL A 268 1.72 -23.79 5.16
C VAL A 268 2.83 -23.67 6.21
N PRO A 269 4.11 -23.46 5.86
CA PRO A 269 5.15 -23.25 6.85
C PRO A 269 4.96 -21.96 7.67
N PHE A 270 4.29 -20.95 7.12
CA PHE A 270 3.97 -19.72 7.84
C PHE A 270 2.96 -19.93 8.99
N VAL A 271 1.96 -20.80 8.79
CA VAL A 271 1.08 -21.25 9.88
C VAL A 271 1.87 -21.96 10.98
N TYR A 272 2.85 -22.79 10.61
CA TYR A 272 3.76 -23.41 11.58
C TYR A 272 4.61 -22.39 12.34
N VAL A 273 5.10 -21.34 11.66
CA VAL A 273 5.82 -20.22 12.30
C VAL A 273 4.94 -19.52 13.34
N TYR A 274 3.67 -19.25 13.02
CA TYR A 274 2.73 -18.68 13.98
C TYR A 274 2.47 -19.59 15.19
N TYR A 275 2.31 -20.90 14.96
CA TYR A 275 2.24 -21.88 16.03
C TYR A 275 3.49 -21.85 16.93
N LEU A 276 4.68 -21.79 16.34
CA LEU A 276 5.94 -21.69 17.08
C LEU A 276 6.01 -20.41 17.90
N ILE A 277 5.57 -19.28 17.35
CA ILE A 277 5.50 -18.00 18.07
C ILE A 277 4.62 -18.13 19.30
N ILE A 278 3.40 -18.65 19.15
CA ILE A 278 2.46 -18.84 20.27
C ILE A 278 3.06 -19.77 21.33
N LYS A 279 3.57 -20.93 20.91
CA LYS A 279 4.18 -21.90 21.82
C LYS A 279 5.34 -21.28 22.59
N ARG A 280 6.29 -20.65 21.90
CA ARG A 280 7.49 -20.06 22.53
C ARG A 280 7.14 -18.86 23.42
N ALA A 281 6.17 -18.04 23.04
CA ALA A 281 5.74 -16.87 23.80
C ALA A 281 5.06 -17.23 25.13
N PHE A 282 4.13 -18.19 25.10
CA PHE A 282 3.23 -18.47 26.22
C PHE A 282 3.55 -19.75 26.98
N LYS A 283 4.01 -20.82 26.30
CA LYS A 283 4.38 -22.08 26.95
C LYS A 283 5.81 -22.04 27.47
N ASP A 284 6.74 -21.61 26.62
CA ASP A 284 8.17 -21.56 26.98
C ASP A 284 8.55 -20.22 27.64
N GLY A 285 7.67 -19.22 27.59
CA GLY A 285 7.87 -17.93 28.27
C GLY A 285 8.94 -17.03 27.66
N VAL A 286 9.32 -17.23 26.39
CA VAL A 286 10.42 -16.50 25.75
C VAL A 286 9.97 -15.10 25.30
N GLU A 287 10.63 -14.07 25.81
CA GLU A 287 10.24 -12.67 25.63
C GLU A 287 10.24 -12.22 24.16
N LEU A 288 11.25 -12.61 23.39
CA LEU A 288 11.33 -12.31 21.95
C LEU A 288 10.07 -12.75 21.19
N TYR A 289 9.60 -13.97 21.44
CA TYR A 289 8.41 -14.49 20.76
C TYR A 289 7.13 -13.84 21.27
N ARG A 290 7.11 -13.38 22.54
CA ARG A 290 6.00 -12.59 23.09
C ARG A 290 5.92 -11.23 22.41
N LEU A 291 7.04 -10.53 22.26
CA LEU A 291 7.11 -9.29 21.48
C LEU A 291 6.53 -9.50 20.08
N ILE A 292 7.06 -10.48 19.35
CA ILE A 292 6.62 -10.78 17.97
C ILE A 292 5.14 -11.15 17.92
N PHE A 293 4.63 -11.94 18.88
CA PHE A 293 3.22 -12.26 18.98
C PHE A 293 2.37 -10.99 19.09
N PHE A 294 2.65 -10.13 20.08
CA PHE A 294 1.85 -8.93 20.30
C PHE A 294 1.94 -7.98 19.11
N THR A 295 3.12 -7.75 18.54
CA THR A 295 3.27 -6.86 17.39
C THR A 295 2.79 -7.43 16.06
N SER A 296 2.12 -8.60 16.03
CA SER A 296 1.70 -9.21 14.76
C SER A 296 0.34 -9.91 14.83
N ALA A 297 0.14 -10.84 15.76
CA ALA A 297 -1.07 -11.64 15.82
C ALA A 297 -2.36 -10.82 16.05
N PRO A 298 -2.41 -9.81 16.94
CA PRO A 298 -3.62 -9.02 17.17
C PRO A 298 -4.12 -8.28 15.92
N ILE A 299 -3.22 -7.76 15.07
CA ILE A 299 -3.61 -7.14 13.80
C ILE A 299 -4.25 -8.19 12.88
N PHE A 300 -3.59 -9.32 12.72
CA PHE A 300 -4.09 -10.40 11.89
C PHE A 300 -5.47 -10.90 12.36
N ILE A 301 -5.63 -11.08 13.68
CA ILE A 301 -6.89 -11.48 14.32
C ILE A 301 -7.98 -10.42 14.08
N LEU A 302 -7.69 -9.13 14.31
CA LEU A 302 -8.66 -8.06 14.11
C LEU A 302 -9.21 -8.05 12.68
N ILE A 303 -8.34 -8.07 11.68
CA ILE A 303 -8.75 -8.04 10.27
C ILE A 303 -9.52 -9.32 9.89
N THR A 304 -9.09 -10.48 10.38
CA THR A 304 -9.80 -11.75 10.18
C THR A 304 -11.20 -11.72 10.79
N LEU A 305 -11.38 -11.07 11.94
CA LEU A 305 -12.70 -10.90 12.55
C LEU A 305 -13.56 -9.90 11.77
N MET A 306 -12.95 -8.83 11.25
CA MET A 306 -13.64 -7.87 10.37
C MET A 306 -14.11 -8.54 9.07
N SER A 307 -13.36 -9.51 8.54
CA SER A 307 -13.75 -10.22 7.31
C SER A 307 -15.01 -11.07 7.45
N LEU A 308 -15.46 -11.36 8.68
CA LEU A 308 -16.74 -12.06 8.93
C LEU A 308 -17.95 -11.13 8.79
N ARG A 309 -17.74 -9.82 8.74
CA ARG A 309 -18.79 -8.80 8.63
C ARG A 309 -18.63 -7.95 7.38
N GLY A 310 -17.80 -8.35 6.42
CA GLY A 310 -17.58 -7.58 5.22
C GLY A 310 -16.37 -8.07 4.45
N ARG A 311 -16.26 -7.64 3.20
CA ARG A 311 -15.05 -7.88 2.42
C ARG A 311 -13.91 -7.05 3.00
N ALA A 312 -12.90 -7.73 3.50
CA ALA A 312 -11.62 -7.15 3.91
C ALA A 312 -10.60 -7.44 2.80
N GLU A 313 -9.82 -6.44 2.40
CA GLU A 313 -8.82 -6.63 1.37
C GLU A 313 -7.69 -7.52 1.88
N ALA A 314 -7.14 -8.32 0.97
CA ALA A 314 -6.16 -9.34 1.33
C ALA A 314 -4.88 -8.74 1.95
N ASN A 315 -4.53 -7.50 1.60
CA ASN A 315 -3.37 -6.75 2.09
C ASN A 315 -3.61 -6.02 3.43
N TRP A 316 -4.84 -5.94 3.95
CA TRP A 316 -5.09 -5.27 5.23
C TRP A 316 -4.26 -5.80 6.43
N PRO A 317 -4.04 -7.12 6.61
CA PRO A 317 -3.31 -7.65 7.76
C PRO A 317 -1.79 -7.65 7.60
N THR A 318 -1.24 -6.95 6.60
CA THR A 318 0.18 -6.98 6.22
C THR A 318 1.16 -6.80 7.37
N LEU A 319 0.87 -5.86 8.27
CA LEU A 319 1.73 -5.60 9.43
C LEU A 319 1.83 -6.82 10.37
N GLY A 320 0.80 -7.67 10.35
CA GLY A 320 0.79 -8.97 11.00
C GLY A 320 1.79 -9.98 10.40
N TYR A 321 2.40 -9.72 9.25
CA TYR A 321 3.38 -10.62 8.65
C TYR A 321 4.83 -10.31 9.01
N ILE A 322 5.12 -9.06 9.39
CA ILE A 322 6.48 -8.53 9.49
C ILE A 322 7.31 -9.27 10.55
N GLY A 323 6.82 -9.35 11.78
CA GLY A 323 7.51 -10.08 12.86
C GLY A 323 7.67 -11.58 12.56
N PRO A 324 6.61 -12.30 12.13
CA PRO A 324 6.69 -13.70 11.73
C PRO A 324 7.70 -13.98 10.61
N PHE A 325 7.89 -13.10 9.63
CA PHE A 325 8.93 -13.27 8.60
C PHE A 325 10.35 -13.31 9.19
N MET A 326 10.62 -12.56 10.26
CA MET A 326 11.91 -12.62 10.98
C MET A 326 12.10 -14.00 11.63
N VAL A 327 11.07 -14.54 12.27
CA VAL A 327 11.07 -15.90 12.85
C VAL A 327 11.24 -16.95 11.76
N PHE A 328 10.60 -16.76 10.62
CA PHE A 328 10.67 -17.70 9.51
C PHE A 328 12.09 -17.79 8.95
N GLY A 329 12.80 -16.67 8.84
CA GLY A 329 14.22 -16.67 8.50
C GLY A 329 15.06 -17.55 9.43
N ALA A 330 14.81 -17.49 10.74
CA ALA A 330 15.48 -18.34 11.73
C ALA A 330 15.12 -19.83 11.60
N VAL A 331 13.86 -20.15 11.31
CA VAL A 331 13.41 -21.53 11.06
C VAL A 331 14.10 -22.11 9.81
N ILE A 332 14.23 -21.31 8.74
CA ILE A 332 14.94 -21.71 7.52
C ILE A 332 16.42 -21.96 7.82
N ASP A 333 17.08 -21.04 8.54
CA ASP A 333 18.50 -21.15 8.89
C ASP A 333 18.80 -22.38 9.76
N ASP A 334 18.00 -22.61 10.81
CA ASP A 334 18.11 -23.80 11.67
C ASP A 334 17.90 -25.10 10.88
N PHE A 335 16.90 -25.12 9.99
CA PHE A 335 16.66 -26.25 9.11
C PHE A 335 17.86 -26.52 8.19
N LEU A 336 18.43 -25.52 7.54
CA LEU A 336 19.57 -25.68 6.62
C LEU A 336 20.84 -26.16 7.34
N LYS A 337 21.07 -25.73 8.59
CA LYS A 337 22.19 -26.19 9.41
C LYS A 337 22.03 -27.65 9.84
N THR A 338 20.85 -28.01 10.34
CA THR A 338 20.57 -29.38 10.84
C THR A 338 20.29 -30.40 9.73
N TYR A 339 19.98 -29.94 8.51
CA TYR A 339 19.73 -30.82 7.35
C TYR A 339 20.95 -31.67 6.97
N ARG A 340 22.18 -31.18 7.17
CA ARG A 340 23.38 -32.01 6.90
C ARG A 340 23.41 -33.27 7.77
N GLU A 341 22.77 -33.24 8.92
CA GLU A 341 22.73 -34.34 9.90
C GLU A 341 21.47 -35.21 9.75
N ARG A 342 20.34 -34.60 9.37
CA ARG A 342 19.04 -35.27 9.24
C ARG A 342 18.73 -35.51 7.77
N LYS A 343 18.60 -36.78 7.34
CA LYS A 343 18.28 -37.25 5.96
C LYS A 343 16.92 -36.75 5.37
N GLY A 344 16.49 -35.53 5.64
CA GLY A 344 15.19 -34.94 5.29
C GLY A 344 15.08 -34.43 3.85
N ARG A 345 15.50 -35.22 2.85
CA ARG A 345 15.57 -34.81 1.43
C ARG A 345 14.28 -34.21 0.87
N GLY A 346 13.11 -34.60 1.39
CA GLY A 346 11.80 -34.08 0.97
C GLY A 346 11.58 -32.60 1.31
N LEU A 347 11.94 -32.18 2.52
CA LEU A 347 11.72 -30.80 2.98
C LEU A 347 12.69 -29.82 2.30
N LEU A 348 13.92 -30.26 2.01
CA LEU A 348 14.85 -29.46 1.21
C LEU A 348 14.37 -29.30 -0.24
N ARG A 349 13.81 -30.35 -0.85
CA ARG A 349 13.20 -30.27 -2.19
C ARG A 349 12.03 -29.29 -2.20
N TYR A 350 11.18 -29.32 -1.17
CA TYR A 350 10.09 -28.37 -1.00
C TYR A 350 10.60 -26.93 -0.86
N GLY A 351 11.66 -26.71 -0.07
CA GLY A 351 12.29 -25.39 0.08
C GLY A 351 12.86 -24.86 -1.24
N TRP A 352 13.60 -25.67 -1.99
CA TRP A 352 14.10 -25.28 -3.32
C TRP A 352 12.98 -25.02 -4.32
N PHE A 353 11.96 -25.88 -4.35
CA PHE A 353 10.80 -25.69 -5.21
C PHE A 353 10.09 -24.38 -4.87
N THR A 354 9.87 -24.09 -3.58
CA THR A 354 9.26 -22.83 -3.12
C THR A 354 10.11 -21.63 -3.54
N LEU A 355 11.42 -21.67 -3.35
CA LEU A 355 12.32 -20.59 -3.77
C LEU A 355 12.28 -20.36 -5.28
N ILE A 356 12.37 -21.42 -6.08
CA ILE A 356 12.28 -21.34 -7.55
C ILE A 356 10.91 -20.81 -7.97
N PHE A 357 9.83 -21.28 -7.33
CA PHE A 357 8.48 -20.82 -7.60
C PHE A 357 8.31 -19.33 -7.28
N LEU A 358 8.86 -18.84 -6.17
CA LEU A 358 8.82 -17.42 -5.81
C LEU A 358 9.63 -16.55 -6.78
N ILE A 359 10.82 -16.99 -7.18
CA ILE A 359 11.63 -16.31 -8.21
C ILE A 359 10.86 -16.27 -9.53
N PHE A 360 10.30 -17.42 -9.94
CA PHE A 360 9.44 -17.52 -11.11
C PHE A 360 8.27 -16.54 -11.01
N LEU A 361 7.55 -16.48 -9.88
CA LEU A 361 6.43 -15.55 -9.65
C LEU A 361 6.85 -14.09 -9.81
N ASN A 362 8.03 -13.71 -9.30
CA ASN A 362 8.53 -12.35 -9.46
C ASN A 362 8.84 -12.04 -10.93
N VAL A 363 9.60 -12.92 -11.60
CA VAL A 363 9.90 -12.77 -13.04
C VAL A 363 8.61 -12.74 -13.85
N PHE A 364 7.65 -13.59 -13.51
CA PHE A 364 6.35 -13.69 -14.15
C PHE A 364 5.53 -12.41 -14.00
N ALA A 365 5.47 -11.84 -12.79
CA ALA A 365 4.76 -10.61 -12.51
C ALA A 365 5.38 -9.37 -13.21
N PHE A 366 6.71 -9.34 -13.39
CA PHE A 366 7.37 -8.32 -14.21
C PHE A 366 7.11 -8.47 -15.72
N ASN A 367 6.58 -9.60 -16.18
CA ASN A 367 6.33 -9.90 -17.58
C ASN A 367 4.83 -10.14 -17.83
N PHE A 368 3.97 -9.24 -17.35
CA PHE A 368 2.52 -9.41 -17.38
C PHE A 368 1.96 -9.63 -18.80
N ASP A 369 2.54 -9.03 -19.84
CA ASP A 369 2.14 -9.31 -21.23
C ASP A 369 2.50 -10.73 -21.70
N LEU A 370 3.54 -11.34 -21.15
CA LEU A 370 3.89 -12.74 -21.42
C LEU A 370 2.87 -13.69 -20.77
N ILE A 371 2.37 -13.35 -19.57
CA ILE A 371 1.27 -14.06 -18.90
C ILE A 371 0.08 -14.15 -19.85
N TRP A 372 -0.28 -13.02 -20.46
CA TRP A 372 -1.41 -12.93 -21.38
C TRP A 372 -1.20 -13.67 -22.70
N LYS A 373 0.04 -13.91 -23.12
CA LYS A 373 0.31 -14.71 -24.34
C LYS A 373 0.12 -16.21 -24.10
N ILE A 374 0.26 -16.68 -22.86
CA ILE A 374 0.15 -18.10 -22.51
C ILE A 374 -1.09 -18.43 -21.67
N ALA A 375 -1.82 -17.42 -21.20
CA ALA A 375 -3.06 -17.59 -20.45
C ALA A 375 -4.11 -18.32 -21.32
N PRO A 376 -5.03 -19.08 -20.72
CA PRO A 376 -6.16 -19.63 -21.47
C PRO A 376 -6.92 -18.51 -22.17
N LYS A 377 -7.31 -18.71 -23.45
CA LYS A 377 -7.99 -17.72 -24.31
C LYS A 377 -9.10 -16.93 -23.60
N ILE A 378 -9.86 -17.58 -22.72
CA ILE A 378 -10.96 -16.99 -21.95
C ILE A 378 -10.55 -15.80 -21.06
N PHE A 379 -9.30 -15.77 -20.58
CA PHE A 379 -8.80 -14.63 -19.82
C PHE A 379 -8.24 -13.55 -20.77
N ILE A 380 -7.69 -13.94 -21.93
CA ILE A 380 -7.09 -13.03 -22.92
C ILE A 380 -8.17 -12.17 -23.57
N GLU A 381 -9.30 -12.78 -23.90
CA GLU A 381 -10.37 -12.20 -24.73
C GLU A 381 -11.37 -11.35 -23.95
N ASP A 382 -11.39 -11.42 -22.61
CA ASP A 382 -12.25 -10.61 -21.75
C ASP A 382 -11.42 -9.53 -21.01
N PRO A 383 -11.40 -8.27 -21.49
CA PRO A 383 -10.67 -7.17 -20.86
C PRO A 383 -11.15 -6.85 -19.44
N GLU A 384 -12.39 -7.21 -19.08
CA GLU A 384 -12.92 -6.94 -17.74
C GLU A 384 -12.35 -7.91 -16.69
N ARG A 385 -11.76 -9.03 -17.14
CA ARG A 385 -11.05 -9.99 -16.27
C ARG A 385 -9.54 -9.73 -16.20
N ASP A 386 -9.02 -8.77 -16.96
CA ASP A 386 -7.61 -8.43 -16.93
C ASP A 386 -7.31 -7.49 -15.75
N PRO A 387 -6.57 -7.92 -14.71
CA PRO A 387 -6.33 -7.09 -13.53
C PRO A 387 -5.38 -5.92 -13.81
N THR A 388 -4.72 -5.89 -14.98
CA THR A 388 -3.92 -4.73 -15.43
C THR A 388 -4.73 -3.74 -16.26
N ASN A 389 -6.02 -4.02 -16.53
CA ASN A 389 -6.81 -3.18 -17.41
C ASN A 389 -6.92 -1.74 -16.89
N GLY A 390 -7.12 -1.58 -15.57
CA GLY A 390 -7.16 -0.27 -14.92
C GLY A 390 -5.83 0.50 -14.98
N LEU A 391 -4.72 -0.17 -15.26
CA LEU A 391 -3.36 0.40 -15.20
C LEU A 391 -2.82 0.76 -16.59
N ARG A 392 -3.67 0.87 -17.60
CA ARG A 392 -3.24 1.11 -18.98
C ARG A 392 -4.16 2.07 -19.72
N GLY A 393 -3.52 2.80 -20.63
CA GLY A 393 -4.19 3.66 -21.60
C GLY A 393 -4.50 5.06 -21.08
N TRP A 394 -4.11 5.37 -19.84
CA TRP A 394 -4.23 6.71 -19.30
C TRP A 394 -3.30 7.68 -20.03
N ASP A 395 -2.12 7.22 -20.45
CA ASP A 395 -1.17 7.97 -21.29
C ASP A 395 -1.75 8.35 -22.67
N ILE A 396 -2.55 7.47 -23.26
CA ILE A 396 -3.22 7.71 -24.55
C ILE A 396 -4.40 8.68 -24.35
N LEU A 397 -5.22 8.42 -23.33
CA LEU A 397 -6.36 9.27 -22.99
C LEU A 397 -5.92 10.69 -22.62
N GLY A 398 -4.93 10.81 -21.73
CA GLY A 398 -4.42 12.10 -21.25
C GLY A 398 -3.90 12.97 -22.39
N LYS A 399 -3.14 12.39 -23.34
CA LYS A 399 -2.71 13.11 -24.56
C LYS A 399 -3.89 13.57 -25.41
N ARG A 400 -4.92 12.73 -25.60
CA ARG A 400 -6.09 13.13 -26.40
C ARG A 400 -6.90 14.21 -25.70
N VAL A 401 -7.13 14.08 -24.40
CA VAL A 401 -7.85 15.08 -23.59
C VAL A 401 -7.08 16.41 -23.57
N GLU A 402 -5.75 16.38 -23.52
CA GLU A 402 -4.90 17.57 -23.64
C GLU A 402 -5.06 18.28 -24.99
N GLU A 403 -5.17 17.55 -26.10
CA GLU A 403 -5.46 18.16 -27.40
C GLU A 403 -6.80 18.90 -27.37
N VAL A 404 -7.85 18.24 -26.85
CA VAL A 404 -9.18 18.86 -26.71
C VAL A 404 -9.16 20.05 -25.74
N TYR A 405 -8.40 19.94 -24.65
CA TYR A 405 -8.20 20.99 -23.66
C TYR A 405 -7.63 22.25 -24.30
N ASN A 406 -6.59 22.09 -25.12
CA ASN A 406 -5.97 23.18 -25.85
C ASN A 406 -6.87 23.73 -26.98
N GLU A 407 -7.64 22.88 -27.66
CA GLU A 407 -8.65 23.30 -28.66
C GLU A 407 -9.74 24.20 -28.05
N MET A 408 -10.15 23.91 -26.81
CA MET A 408 -11.18 24.65 -26.08
C MET A 408 -10.64 25.89 -25.34
N GLY A 409 -9.34 26.18 -25.46
CA GLY A 409 -8.71 27.39 -24.93
C GLY A 409 -7.91 27.21 -23.64
N GLY A 410 -7.87 26.01 -23.07
CA GLY A 410 -6.96 25.60 -22.00
C GLY A 410 -7.15 26.31 -20.66
N GLU A 411 -6.03 26.60 -20.00
CA GLU A 411 -5.95 27.10 -18.63
C GLU A 411 -6.80 28.36 -18.40
N GLY A 412 -7.55 28.37 -17.30
CA GLY A 412 -8.44 29.48 -16.92
C GLY A 412 -9.73 29.60 -17.73
N LYS A 413 -9.94 28.78 -18.77
CA LYS A 413 -11.19 28.75 -19.55
C LYS A 413 -11.91 27.41 -19.49
N VAL A 414 -11.13 26.34 -19.42
CA VAL A 414 -11.61 24.97 -19.45
C VAL A 414 -11.20 24.29 -18.15
N PHE A 415 -12.13 23.58 -17.52
CA PHE A 415 -11.80 22.65 -16.44
C PHE A 415 -12.06 21.21 -16.87
N VAL A 416 -11.27 20.28 -16.33
CA VAL A 416 -11.40 18.85 -16.63
C VAL A 416 -12.01 18.17 -15.42
N PHE A 417 -13.00 17.30 -15.63
CA PHE A 417 -13.59 16.55 -14.54
C PHE A 417 -14.00 15.13 -14.93
N THR A 418 -14.07 14.26 -13.92
CA THR A 418 -14.69 12.94 -14.02
C THR A 418 -15.70 12.75 -12.89
N GLN A 419 -16.37 11.58 -12.84
CA GLN A 419 -17.31 11.24 -11.75
C GLN A 419 -16.66 10.42 -10.62
N ASP A 420 -15.43 9.94 -10.83
CA ASP A 420 -14.73 9.06 -9.90
C ASP A 420 -13.38 9.65 -9.46
N TYR A 421 -13.14 9.66 -8.15
CA TYR A 421 -11.91 10.19 -7.55
C TYR A 421 -10.66 9.40 -7.90
N GLY A 422 -10.79 8.16 -8.36
CA GLY A 422 -9.65 7.38 -8.82
C GLY A 422 -9.26 7.76 -10.24
N GLU A 423 -10.25 8.01 -11.10
CA GLU A 423 -10.02 8.37 -12.50
C GLU A 423 -9.55 9.80 -12.68
N THR A 424 -10.06 10.74 -11.87
CA THR A 424 -9.68 12.16 -11.94
C THR A 424 -8.16 12.36 -11.84
N PRO A 425 -7.46 11.83 -10.83
CA PRO A 425 -6.02 12.03 -10.72
C PRO A 425 -5.25 11.17 -11.73
N GLU A 426 -5.74 10.00 -12.13
CA GLU A 426 -5.13 9.21 -13.22
C GLU A 426 -5.15 10.02 -14.53
N LEU A 427 -6.28 10.62 -14.87
CA LEU A 427 -6.39 11.49 -16.04
C LEU A 427 -5.47 12.72 -15.92
N ALA A 428 -5.52 13.43 -14.79
CA ALA A 428 -4.71 14.63 -14.57
C ALA A 428 -3.21 14.34 -14.66
N PHE A 429 -2.75 13.21 -14.11
CA PHE A 429 -1.34 12.81 -14.17
C PHE A 429 -0.87 12.58 -15.60
N TYR A 430 -1.69 11.98 -16.47
CA TYR A 430 -1.27 11.64 -17.83
C TYR A 430 -1.58 12.71 -18.88
N MET A 431 -2.29 13.78 -18.50
CA MET A 431 -2.34 15.01 -19.29
C MET A 431 -0.99 15.75 -19.16
N PRO A 432 -0.32 16.09 -20.29
CA PRO A 432 0.95 16.84 -20.27
C PRO A 432 0.94 18.15 -19.48
N SER A 433 -0.20 18.85 -19.38
CA SER A 433 -0.32 20.08 -18.59
C SER A 433 -0.48 19.84 -17.09
N HIS A 434 -0.76 18.61 -16.66
CA HIS A 434 -1.09 18.26 -15.28
C HIS A 434 -2.13 19.19 -14.65
N PRO A 435 -3.34 19.35 -15.25
CA PRO A 435 -4.29 20.33 -14.76
C PRO A 435 -4.83 19.97 -13.37
N ASP A 436 -5.42 20.94 -12.70
CA ASP A 436 -6.24 20.73 -11.53
C ASP A 436 -7.61 20.15 -11.93
N ALA A 437 -7.59 18.88 -12.33
CA ALA A 437 -8.83 18.16 -12.59
C ALA A 437 -9.63 17.96 -11.30
N THR A 438 -10.95 17.90 -11.43
CA THR A 438 -11.86 17.81 -10.29
C THR A 438 -12.89 16.70 -10.46
N VAL A 439 -13.64 16.44 -9.40
CA VAL A 439 -14.71 15.47 -9.38
C VAL A 439 -16.05 16.19 -9.27
N LEU A 440 -16.89 16.06 -10.29
CA LEU A 440 -18.30 16.46 -10.20
C LEU A 440 -19.18 15.22 -10.04
N ARG A 441 -19.59 14.98 -8.80
CA ARG A 441 -20.37 13.79 -8.39
C ARG A 441 -21.85 14.07 -8.32
N TYR A 442 -22.63 13.01 -8.51
CA TYR A 442 -24.04 12.92 -8.11
C TYR A 442 -24.34 11.73 -7.17
N TRP A 443 -23.32 11.06 -6.58
CA TRP A 443 -23.53 9.90 -5.69
C TRP A 443 -22.52 9.78 -4.51
N LYS A 444 -22.75 8.76 -3.67
CA LYS A 444 -22.66 8.74 -2.19
C LYS A 444 -21.29 8.62 -1.50
N ARG A 445 -20.15 8.47 -2.19
CA ARG A 445 -18.85 8.22 -1.50
C ARG A 445 -17.99 9.47 -1.45
N LYS A 446 -17.87 10.07 -0.25
CA LYS A 446 -16.94 11.17 0.04
C LYS A 446 -15.48 10.72 -0.24
N SER A 447 -14.68 11.68 -0.66
CA SER A 447 -13.26 11.62 -1.02
C SER A 447 -12.59 12.95 -0.67
N GLN A 448 -11.28 13.06 -0.84
CA GLN A 448 -10.54 14.29 -0.58
C GLN A 448 -11.02 15.46 -1.45
N TYR A 449 -11.46 15.20 -2.68
CA TYR A 449 -12.01 16.23 -3.56
C TYR A 449 -13.20 16.96 -2.91
N ASP A 450 -14.02 16.30 -2.10
CA ASP A 450 -15.14 16.94 -1.40
C ASP A 450 -14.69 17.96 -0.34
N TYR A 451 -13.47 17.82 0.15
CA TYR A 451 -12.86 18.71 1.14
C TYR A 451 -12.06 19.83 0.47
N TRP A 452 -11.51 19.59 -0.72
CA TRP A 452 -10.92 20.65 -1.54
C TRP A 452 -11.98 21.51 -2.23
N LEU A 453 -13.18 20.95 -2.47
CA LEU A 453 -14.29 21.64 -3.12
C LEU A 453 -15.17 22.46 -2.15
N LYS A 454 -15.01 22.34 -0.83
CA LYS A 454 -15.79 23.09 0.17
C LYS A 454 -14.96 24.18 0.85
N GLU A 455 -15.62 25.34 0.99
CA GLU A 455 -15.13 26.62 1.55
C GLU A 455 -14.09 27.35 0.68
N GLY A 456 -14.60 28.10 -0.31
CA GLY A 456 -13.81 29.13 -1.00
C GLY A 456 -12.94 28.63 -2.15
N SER A 457 -13.24 27.45 -2.71
CA SER A 457 -12.61 26.93 -3.92
C SER A 457 -12.58 28.01 -5.02
N PRO A 458 -11.40 28.48 -5.43
CA PRO A 458 -11.29 29.26 -6.66
C PRO A 458 -11.62 28.33 -7.84
N GLU A 459 -12.12 28.89 -8.95
CA GLU A 459 -12.02 28.36 -10.33
C GLU A 459 -13.17 27.63 -11.00
N LEU A 460 -14.22 27.09 -10.37
CA LEU A 460 -15.42 26.68 -11.14
C LEU A 460 -16.36 27.86 -11.35
N THR A 461 -15.91 28.81 -12.18
CA THR A 461 -16.69 30.01 -12.47
C THR A 461 -17.79 29.73 -13.48
N THR A 462 -18.94 30.37 -13.29
CA THR A 462 -20.02 30.30 -14.28
C THR A 462 -19.53 30.86 -15.61
N GLY A 463 -19.90 30.19 -16.70
CA GLY A 463 -19.47 30.53 -18.06
C GLY A 463 -18.18 29.85 -18.53
N MET A 464 -17.49 29.07 -17.68
CA MET A 464 -16.38 28.24 -18.14
C MET A 464 -16.86 27.05 -18.96
N ASP A 465 -16.01 26.62 -19.88
CA ASP A 465 -16.19 25.37 -20.61
C ASP A 465 -15.58 24.21 -19.82
N ALA A 466 -15.92 22.98 -20.18
CA ALA A 466 -15.40 21.81 -19.50
C ALA A 466 -15.19 20.61 -20.41
N ILE A 467 -14.26 19.75 -20.01
CA ILE A 467 -14.12 18.42 -20.58
C ILE A 467 -14.53 17.41 -19.52
N PHE A 468 -15.58 16.67 -19.83
CA PHE A 468 -16.01 15.55 -19.02
C PHE A 468 -15.53 14.25 -19.64
N VAL A 469 -14.85 13.43 -18.83
CA VAL A 469 -14.42 12.10 -19.24
C VAL A 469 -15.19 11.05 -18.45
N ASP A 470 -15.80 10.13 -19.19
CA ASP A 470 -16.51 8.98 -18.65
C ASP A 470 -15.90 7.66 -19.18
N ARG A 471 -16.14 6.57 -18.45
CA ARG A 471 -15.66 5.22 -18.81
C ARG A 471 -16.83 4.28 -19.08
N CYS A 472 -16.82 3.65 -20.25
CA CYS A 472 -17.79 2.60 -20.56
C CYS A 472 -17.27 1.21 -20.18
N ARG A 473 -18.20 0.33 -19.82
CA ARG A 473 -17.93 -1.10 -19.69
C ARG A 473 -18.05 -1.76 -21.06
N ILE A 474 -17.15 -2.69 -21.35
CA ILE A 474 -17.15 -3.37 -22.66
C ILE A 474 -18.33 -4.35 -22.74
N SER A 475 -18.67 -5.00 -21.63
CA SER A 475 -19.76 -5.98 -21.56
C SER A 475 -21.15 -5.35 -21.55
N SER A 476 -21.28 -4.18 -20.93
CA SER A 476 -22.58 -3.53 -20.64
C SER A 476 -22.84 -2.25 -21.43
N GLY A 477 -21.85 -1.75 -22.17
CA GLY A 477 -21.94 -0.47 -22.86
C GLY A 477 -21.66 0.72 -21.94
N CYS A 478 -22.02 1.90 -22.41
CA CYS A 478 -21.89 3.16 -21.69
C CYS A 478 -23.19 3.44 -20.94
N ASP A 479 -23.10 3.82 -19.67
CA ASP A 479 -24.24 4.40 -18.98
C ASP A 479 -24.58 5.77 -19.59
N GLU A 480 -25.86 6.14 -19.60
CA GLU A 480 -26.25 7.49 -20.01
C GLU A 480 -25.69 8.52 -19.01
N ILE A 481 -25.13 9.60 -19.55
CA ILE A 481 -24.67 10.72 -18.74
C ILE A 481 -25.83 11.26 -17.89
N SER A 482 -25.58 11.51 -16.61
CA SER A 482 -26.61 12.02 -15.69
C SER A 482 -27.19 13.33 -16.19
N ASN A 483 -28.52 13.42 -16.22
CA ASN A 483 -29.25 14.65 -16.57
C ASN A 483 -28.81 15.84 -15.71
N LEU A 484 -28.43 15.61 -14.44
CA LEU A 484 -27.91 16.66 -13.56
C LEU A 484 -26.62 17.30 -14.12
N ILE A 485 -25.74 16.51 -14.73
CA ILE A 485 -24.52 17.02 -15.36
C ILE A 485 -24.90 17.79 -16.63
N VAL A 486 -25.75 17.22 -17.49
CA VAL A 486 -26.18 17.87 -18.74
C VAL A 486 -26.86 19.21 -18.47
N GLU A 487 -27.75 19.26 -17.49
CA GLU A 487 -28.48 20.47 -17.09
C GLU A 487 -27.58 21.55 -16.47
N SER A 488 -26.38 21.18 -16.00
CA SER A 488 -25.40 22.11 -15.44
C SER A 488 -24.61 22.88 -16.52
N PHE A 489 -24.79 22.58 -17.80
CA PHE A 489 -24.11 23.26 -18.92
C PHE A 489 -25.12 23.81 -19.94
N GLU A 490 -24.75 24.91 -20.62
CA GLU A 490 -25.60 25.51 -21.66
C GLU A 490 -25.69 24.62 -22.89
N ARG A 491 -24.58 23.96 -23.23
CA ARG A 491 -24.49 23.02 -24.35
C ARG A 491 -23.55 21.88 -24.00
N VAL A 492 -23.93 20.66 -24.39
CA VAL A 492 -23.08 19.47 -24.32
C VAL A 492 -23.04 18.87 -25.72
N ASP A 493 -21.84 18.77 -26.30
CA ASP A 493 -21.66 18.12 -27.59
C ASP A 493 -21.68 16.58 -27.42
N PRO A 494 -22.05 15.81 -28.47
CA PRO A 494 -21.92 14.36 -28.45
C PRO A 494 -20.50 13.91 -28.10
N PRO A 495 -20.32 12.82 -27.34
CA PRO A 495 -19.00 12.40 -26.90
C PRO A 495 -18.17 11.88 -28.07
N GLU A 496 -16.86 12.14 -28.00
CA GLU A 496 -15.88 11.43 -28.78
C GLU A 496 -15.56 10.08 -28.12
N GLU A 497 -15.77 8.96 -28.83
CA GLU A 497 -15.42 7.62 -28.34
C GLU A 497 -13.94 7.35 -28.58
N LEU A 498 -13.16 7.25 -27.50
CA LEU A 498 -11.78 6.82 -27.53
C LEU A 498 -11.67 5.35 -27.12
N VAL A 499 -11.38 4.50 -28.10
CA VAL A 499 -11.19 3.06 -27.88
C VAL A 499 -9.72 2.74 -27.73
N ILE A 500 -9.35 2.20 -26.58
CA ILE A 500 -8.02 1.67 -26.33
C ILE A 500 -8.00 0.21 -26.69
N TYR A 501 -7.01 -0.21 -27.48
CA TYR A 501 -6.88 -1.58 -27.96
C TYR A 501 -5.74 -2.32 -27.25
N LYS A 502 -5.84 -3.65 -27.20
CA LYS A 502 -4.73 -4.56 -26.86
C LYS A 502 -4.56 -5.59 -27.97
N GLU A 503 -3.35 -6.13 -28.12
CA GLU A 503 -3.12 -7.28 -29.00
C GLU A 503 -3.76 -8.53 -28.37
N GLY A 504 -4.67 -9.17 -29.10
CA GLY A 504 -5.24 -10.47 -28.80
C GLY A 504 -4.74 -11.55 -29.78
N SER A 505 -5.15 -12.80 -29.55
CA SER A 505 -4.70 -13.95 -30.37
C SER A 505 -5.16 -13.89 -31.83
N GLU A 506 -6.23 -13.15 -32.13
CA GLU A 506 -6.86 -13.07 -33.47
C GLU A 506 -6.92 -11.62 -34.00
N GLY A 507 -6.20 -10.68 -33.38
CA GLY A 507 -6.16 -9.27 -33.78
C GLY A 507 -6.26 -8.29 -32.61
N LYS A 508 -6.53 -7.01 -32.89
CA LYS A 508 -6.74 -5.99 -31.85
C LYS A 508 -8.10 -6.21 -31.19
N ILE A 509 -8.10 -6.36 -29.87
CA ILE A 509 -9.32 -6.40 -29.06
C ILE A 509 -9.52 -5.08 -28.33
N LYS A 510 -10.76 -4.63 -28.17
CA LYS A 510 -11.07 -3.45 -27.34
C LYS A 510 -10.64 -3.77 -25.90
N ARG A 511 -9.92 -2.86 -25.27
CA ARG A 511 -9.41 -2.97 -23.89
C ARG A 511 -10.20 -2.08 -22.94
N ARG A 512 -10.40 -0.82 -23.33
CA ARG A 512 -11.20 0.20 -22.63
C ARG A 512 -11.86 1.12 -23.64
N ILE A 513 -12.96 1.72 -23.24
CA ILE A 513 -13.67 2.73 -24.00
C ILE A 513 -13.86 3.93 -23.07
N PHE A 514 -13.40 5.09 -23.51
CA PHE A 514 -13.63 6.36 -22.85
C PHE A 514 -14.52 7.23 -23.72
N LEU A 515 -15.39 8.01 -23.08
CA LEU A 515 -16.18 9.04 -23.72
C LEU A 515 -15.63 10.39 -23.29
N VAL A 516 -15.26 11.22 -24.26
CA VAL A 516 -14.76 12.58 -24.03
C VAL A 516 -15.82 13.56 -24.50
N TYR A 517 -16.49 14.21 -23.55
CA TYR A 517 -17.53 15.21 -23.83
C TYR A 517 -16.94 16.61 -23.78
N ARG A 518 -17.32 17.43 -24.77
CA ARG A 518 -17.06 18.88 -24.77
C ARG A 518 -18.31 19.58 -24.24
N MET A 519 -18.16 20.33 -23.15
CA MET A 519 -19.25 21.01 -22.47
C MET A 519 -18.98 22.51 -22.44
N TYR A 520 -20.02 23.32 -22.61
CA TYR A 520 -19.88 24.77 -22.74
C TYR A 520 -20.81 25.50 -21.79
N GLY A 521 -20.30 26.61 -21.25
CA GLY A 521 -21.07 27.52 -20.40
C GLY A 521 -21.58 26.85 -19.12
N PHE A 522 -20.67 26.55 -18.19
CA PHE A 522 -21.03 26.00 -16.89
C PHE A 522 -21.97 26.96 -16.13
N LYS A 523 -23.14 26.47 -15.72
CA LYS A 523 -24.18 27.24 -15.00
C LYS A 523 -24.07 27.12 -13.48
N GLY A 524 -23.15 26.30 -12.98
CA GLY A 524 -23.15 25.85 -11.59
C GLY A 524 -23.91 24.54 -11.43
N MET A 525 -23.56 23.78 -10.39
CA MET A 525 -24.20 22.51 -10.05
C MET A 525 -24.78 22.62 -8.65
N ASN A 526 -26.03 22.19 -8.47
CA ASN A 526 -26.69 22.24 -7.17
C ASN A 526 -26.28 20.98 -6.38
N TYR A 527 -25.36 21.14 -5.42
CA TYR A 527 -24.75 20.04 -4.65
C TYR A 527 -25.66 19.45 -3.55
N ASP A 528 -26.97 19.70 -3.59
CA ASP A 528 -27.96 19.14 -2.64
C ASP A 528 -28.19 17.65 -2.90
N CYS A 529 -27.14 16.85 -2.74
CA CYS A 529 -27.26 15.41 -2.56
C CYS A 529 -27.57 15.13 -1.08
N PRO A 530 -28.66 14.42 -0.76
CA PRO A 530 -28.95 14.00 0.60
C PRO A 530 -27.77 13.20 1.18
N GLU A 531 -27.26 13.62 2.34
CA GLU A 531 -26.22 12.88 3.06
C GLU A 531 -26.77 11.51 3.49
N TYR A 532 -26.46 10.47 2.73
CA TYR A 532 -26.63 9.10 3.18
C TYR A 532 -25.33 8.63 3.86
N TYR A 533 -25.26 8.83 5.17
CA TYR A 533 -24.20 8.32 6.06
C TYR A 533 -24.05 6.79 6.00
#